data_AF-A0A6P1CQA1-F1
#
_entry.id   AF-A0A6P1CQA1-F1
#
_cell.length_a   1.000
_cell.length_b   1.000
_cell.length_c   1.000
_cell.angle_alpha   90.00
_cell.angle_beta   90.00
_cell.angle_gamma   90.00
#
_symmetry.space_group_name_H-M   'P 1'
#
loop_
_entity.id
_entity.type
_entity.pdbx_description
1 polymer ?
#
loop_
_entity_poly.entity_id
_entity_poly.type
_entity_poly.pdbx_seq_one_letter_code
_entity_poly.pdbx_strand_id
1 'polypeptide(L)'
;MHHPRIRVAAYVIRYRTTPELLVFDHAAHPEAGTQIPAGGVHSGESLEQAVLREVAEETGLRAVSLVEQLAVDNRPHPLTHYREQPGCTISRCEPMPVCC
;
A
#
# COMPACT_ATOMS: atom_id res chain seq x y z
N MET A 1 -16.28 -2.71 -18.91
CA MET A 1 -15.39 -3.86 -18.62
C MET A 1 -14.59 -3.53 -17.37
N HIS A 2 -14.96 -4.11 -16.22
CA HIS A 2 -14.21 -3.93 -14.97
C HIS A 2 -13.02 -4.91 -15.03
N HIS A 3 -11.87 -4.42 -15.46
CA HIS A 3 -10.67 -5.26 -15.49
C HIS A 3 -10.30 -5.63 -14.06
N PRO A 4 -9.91 -6.89 -13.79
CA PRO A 4 -9.37 -7.26 -12.50
C PRO A 4 -8.17 -6.35 -12.18
N ARG A 5 -8.31 -5.48 -11.17
CA ARG A 5 -7.25 -4.53 -10.80
C ARG A 5 -6.33 -5.21 -9.79
N ILE A 6 -5.08 -5.43 -10.17
CA ILE A 6 -4.04 -5.85 -9.21
C ILE A 6 -3.88 -4.71 -8.20
N ARG A 7 -3.76 -5.07 -6.92
CA ARG A 7 -3.63 -4.09 -5.83
C ARG A 7 -2.35 -4.31 -5.06
N VAL A 8 -1.87 -3.23 -4.45
CA VAL A 8 -0.73 -3.22 -3.54
C VAL A 8 -1.10 -2.50 -2.26
N ALA A 9 -0.49 -2.90 -1.16
CA ALA A 9 -0.58 -2.23 0.13
C ALA A 9 0.78 -2.22 0.82
N ALA A 10 1.07 -1.16 1.58
CA ALA A 10 2.35 -0.97 2.25
C ALA A 10 2.20 -0.88 3.76
N TYR A 11 2.90 -1.73 4.50
CA TYR A 11 3.24 -1.45 5.89
C TYR A 11 4.53 -0.63 5.92
N VAL A 12 4.40 0.69 5.99
CA VAL A 12 5.55 1.59 6.16
C VAL A 12 5.90 1.64 7.65
N ILE A 13 6.99 0.98 8.02
CA ILE A 13 7.44 0.86 9.41
C ILE A 13 8.63 1.77 9.64
N ARG A 14 8.58 2.57 10.70
CA ARG A 14 9.72 3.35 11.19
C ARG A 14 10.19 2.79 12.52
N TYR A 15 11.47 2.46 12.62
CA TYR A 15 12.06 1.98 13.87
C TYR A 15 12.63 3.16 14.68
N ARG A 16 12.06 3.40 15.87
CA ARG A 16 12.64 4.28 16.91
C ARG A 16 12.93 3.44 18.17
N THR A 17 12.57 3.93 19.35
CA THR A 17 12.57 3.14 20.60
C THR A 17 11.59 1.97 20.51
N THR A 18 10.47 2.16 19.81
CA THR A 18 9.51 1.11 19.42
C THR A 18 9.22 1.22 17.93
N PRO A 19 8.86 0.11 17.25
CA PRO A 19 8.38 0.16 15.87
C PRO A 19 7.08 0.96 15.76
N GLU A 20 6.99 1.84 14.78
CA GLU A 20 5.82 2.66 14.48
C GLU A 20 5.31 2.32 13.07
N LEU A 21 4.00 2.15 12.91
CA LEU A 21 3.36 1.95 11.61
C LEU A 21 2.72 3.26 11.13
N LEU A 22 2.96 3.62 9.88
CA LEU A 22 2.27 4.73 9.24
C LEU A 22 0.82 4.34 8.90
N VAL A 23 -0.11 5.12 9.43
CA VAL A 23 -1.53 5.05 9.13
C VAL A 23 -2.10 6.46 8.99
N PHE A 24 -3.22 6.60 8.28
CA PHE A 24 -3.93 7.87 8.13
C PHE A 24 -5.44 7.65 8.05
N ASP A 25 -6.20 8.69 8.41
CA ASP A 25 -7.65 8.74 8.23
C ASP A 25 -7.98 9.64 7.04
N HIS A 26 -8.97 9.25 6.22
CA HIS A 26 -9.47 10.09 5.15
C HIS A 26 -10.51 11.08 5.69
N ALA A 27 -10.14 12.35 5.84
CA ALA A 27 -11.04 13.39 6.34
C ALA A 27 -12.32 13.56 5.50
N ALA A 28 -12.25 13.30 4.19
CA ALA A 28 -13.40 13.33 3.28
C ALA A 28 -14.30 12.08 3.37
N HIS A 29 -13.79 10.98 3.94
CA HIS A 29 -14.48 9.70 4.06
C HIS A 29 -14.23 9.08 5.45
N PRO A 30 -14.81 9.65 6.53
CA PRO A 30 -14.63 9.15 7.89
C PRO A 30 -15.10 7.69 8.05
N GLU A 31 -16.07 7.26 7.24
CA GLU A 31 -16.59 5.90 7.20
C GLU A 31 -15.56 4.87 6.73
N ALA A 32 -14.50 5.31 6.04
CA ALA A 32 -13.47 4.45 5.49
C ALA A 32 -12.46 3.97 6.56
N GLY A 33 -12.52 4.55 7.77
CA GLY A 33 -11.67 4.21 8.90
C GLY A 33 -10.19 4.54 8.68
N THR A 34 -9.36 4.03 9.58
CA THR A 34 -7.90 4.17 9.52
C THR A 34 -7.30 3.24 8.47
N GLN A 35 -6.46 3.80 7.61
CA GLN A 35 -5.90 3.12 6.45
C GLN A 35 -4.37 3.14 6.45
N ILE A 36 -3.82 2.19 5.71
CA ILE A 36 -2.41 2.16 5.29
C ILE A 36 -2.35 2.56 3.81
N PRO A 37 -1.17 2.97 3.30
CA PRO A 37 -1.03 3.28 1.89
C PRO A 37 -1.37 2.07 1.01
N ALA A 38 -2.32 2.22 0.10
CA ALA A 38 -2.76 1.12 -0.74
C ALA A 38 -3.51 1.58 -1.99
N GLY A 39 -3.24 0.94 -3.12
CA GLY A 39 -3.89 1.31 -4.37
C GLY A 39 -3.75 0.29 -5.48
N GLY A 40 -3.93 0.76 -6.72
CA GLY A 40 -3.99 -0.09 -7.89
C GLY A 40 -2.68 -0.07 -8.67
N VAL A 41 -2.29 -1.19 -9.24
CA VAL A 41 -1.14 -1.26 -10.15
C VAL A 41 -1.54 -0.73 -11.52
N HIS A 42 -0.74 0.17 -12.09
CA HIS A 42 -0.95 0.68 -13.44
C HIS A 42 -0.44 -0.29 -14.51
N SER A 43 -0.95 -0.16 -15.74
CA SER A 43 -0.50 -0.98 -16.87
C SER A 43 1.00 -0.77 -17.12
N GLY A 44 1.78 -1.85 -17.09
CA GLY A 44 3.23 -1.82 -17.31
C GLY A 44 4.07 -1.42 -16.08
N GLU A 45 3.43 -1.21 -14.93
CA GLU A 45 4.08 -0.92 -13.65
C GLU A 45 4.37 -2.23 -12.89
N SER A 46 5.54 -2.34 -12.26
CA SER A 46 5.84 -3.46 -11.35
C SER A 46 5.12 -3.28 -10.00
N LEU A 47 4.98 -4.36 -9.22
CA LEU A 47 4.37 -4.28 -7.88
C LEU A 47 5.14 -3.33 -6.96
N GLU A 48 6.47 -3.35 -7.07
CA GLU A 48 7.40 -2.51 -6.33
C GLU A 48 7.26 -1.03 -6.73
N GLN A 49 7.13 -0.75 -8.03
CA GLN A 49 6.89 0.61 -8.51
C GLN A 49 5.54 1.13 -8.03
N ALA A 50 4.49 0.30 -8.13
CA ALA A 50 3.15 0.67 -7.69
C ALA A 50 3.11 0.97 -6.19
N VAL A 51 3.67 0.11 -5.34
CA VAL A 51 3.61 0.32 -3.89
C VAL A 51 4.39 1.57 -3.46
N LEU A 52 5.54 1.85 -4.07
CA LEU A 52 6.31 3.05 -3.78
C LEU A 52 5.61 4.32 -4.28
N ARG A 53 4.94 4.27 -5.45
CA ARG A 53 4.12 5.37 -5.95
C ARG A 53 2.96 5.67 -5.01
N GLU A 54 2.16 4.67 -4.63
CA GLU A 54 1.00 4.85 -3.74
C GLU A 54 1.43 5.45 -2.38
N VAL A 55 2.53 4.95 -1.80
CA VAL A 55 3.11 5.53 -0.58
C VAL A 55 3.44 7.01 -0.79
N ALA A 56 4.08 7.37 -1.90
CA ALA A 56 4.44 8.76 -2.17
C ALA A 56 3.23 9.67 -2.44
N GLU A 57 2.21 9.16 -3.14
CA GLU A 57 0.99 9.91 -3.49
C GLU A 57 0.11 10.16 -2.27
N GLU A 58 -0.11 9.16 -1.42
CA GLU A 58 -1.03 9.24 -0.29
C GLU A 58 -0.39 9.86 0.97
N THR A 59 0.93 9.71 1.14
CA THR A 59 1.61 10.15 2.38
C THR A 59 2.65 11.26 2.16
N GLY A 60 3.04 11.51 0.91
CA GLY A 60 4.13 12.42 0.58
C GLY A 60 5.54 11.88 0.86
N LEU A 61 5.67 10.67 1.40
CA LEU A 61 6.97 10.05 1.69
C LEU A 61 7.61 9.50 0.42
N ARG A 62 8.72 10.10 -0.02
CA ARG A 62 9.45 9.70 -1.23
C ARG A 62 10.72 8.89 -0.95
N ALA A 63 11.30 9.08 0.23
CA ALA A 63 12.51 8.37 0.65
C ALA A 63 12.10 7.12 1.42
N VAL A 64 11.59 6.11 0.71
CA VAL A 64 11.11 4.85 1.26
C VAL A 64 11.66 3.70 0.44
N SER A 65 12.17 2.67 1.11
CA SER A 65 12.65 1.43 0.49
C SER A 65 11.65 0.31 0.70
N LEU A 66 11.40 -0.46 -0.35
CA LEU A 66 10.74 -1.76 -0.23
C LEU A 66 11.73 -2.76 0.38
N VAL A 67 11.38 -3.36 1.51
CA VAL A 67 12.24 -4.32 2.20
C VAL A 67 11.93 -5.74 1.77
N GLU A 68 10.64 -6.13 1.80
CA GLU A 68 10.20 -7.43 1.33
C GLU A 68 8.70 -7.45 1.03
N GLN A 69 8.28 -8.43 0.23
CA GLN A 69 6.89 -8.80 0.04
C GLN A 69 6.46 -9.75 1.17
N LEU A 70 5.40 -9.38 1.89
CA LEU A 70 4.93 -10.12 3.07
C LEU A 70 3.89 -11.18 2.72
N ALA A 71 2.93 -10.84 1.87
CA ALA A 71 1.80 -11.69 1.57
C ALA A 71 1.12 -11.30 0.25
N VAL A 72 0.31 -12.21 -0.27
CA VAL A 72 -0.68 -11.94 -1.32
C VAL A 72 -2.04 -12.34 -0.78
N ASP A 73 -2.96 -11.38 -0.70
CA ASP A 73 -4.33 -11.61 -0.25
C ASP A 73 -5.27 -11.72 -1.45
N ASN A 74 -5.75 -12.92 -1.74
CA ASN A 74 -6.69 -13.19 -2.82
C ASN A 74 -8.16 -13.04 -2.41
N ARG A 75 -8.45 -12.49 -1.22
CA ARG A 75 -9.83 -12.30 -0.78
C ARG A 75 -10.55 -11.30 -1.70
N PRO A 76 -11.75 -11.64 -2.19
CA PRO A 76 -12.55 -10.71 -2.97
C PRO A 76 -12.93 -9.51 -2.09
N HIS A 77 -12.76 -8.31 -2.62
CA HIS A 77 -13.16 -7.08 -1.92
C HIS A 77 -14.66 -7.12 -1.60
N PRO A 78 -15.08 -6.81 -0.34
CA PRO A 78 -16.45 -7.05 0.14
C PRO A 78 -17.53 -6.28 -0.64
N LEU A 79 -17.16 -5.17 -1.29
CA LEU A 79 -18.10 -4.33 -2.05
C LEU A 79 -18.23 -4.67 -3.54
N THR A 80 -17.31 -5.47 -4.13
CA THR A 80 -17.28 -5.61 -5.59
C THR A 80 -17.67 -6.99 -6.11
N HIS A 81 -17.91 -7.99 -5.25
CA HIS A 81 -18.39 -9.36 -5.60
C HIS A 81 -17.62 -10.10 -6.72
N TYR A 82 -16.52 -9.54 -7.26
CA TYR A 82 -15.72 -10.18 -8.28
C TYR A 82 -14.95 -11.34 -7.66
N ARG A 83 -15.27 -12.55 -8.13
CA ARG A 83 -14.78 -13.86 -7.65
C ARG A 83 -13.30 -14.10 -7.97
N GLU A 84 -12.70 -13.25 -8.80
CA GLU A 84 -11.35 -13.40 -9.35
C GLU A 84 -10.65 -12.03 -9.44
N GLN A 85 -10.55 -11.32 -8.31
CA GLN A 85 -9.66 -10.16 -8.22
C GLN A 85 -8.22 -10.67 -8.10
N PRO A 86 -7.25 -10.10 -8.83
CA PRO A 86 -5.84 -10.40 -8.59
C PRO A 86 -5.55 -9.97 -7.16
N GLY A 87 -4.83 -10.81 -6.42
CA GLY A 87 -4.60 -10.57 -5.01
C GLY A 87 -3.97 -9.22 -4.72
N CYS A 88 -4.25 -8.70 -3.52
CA CYS A 88 -3.54 -7.55 -2.99
C CYS A 88 -2.16 -8.01 -2.50
N THR A 89 -1.10 -7.51 -3.11
CA THR A 89 0.26 -7.74 -2.63
C THR A 89 0.54 -6.80 -1.46
N ILE A 90 0.91 -7.37 -0.31
CA ILE A 90 1.23 -6.63 0.90
C ILE A 90 2.74 -6.62 1.08
N SER A 91 3.33 -5.46 1.26
CA SER A 91 4.77 -5.31 1.37
C SER A 91 5.18 -4.54 2.62
N ARG A 92 6.38 -4.81 3.14
CA ARG A 92 7.02 -3.97 4.15
C ARG A 92 7.90 -2.94 3.49
N CYS A 93 7.71 -1.70 3.92
CA CYS A 93 8.50 -0.57 3.50
C CYS A 93 9.11 0.13 4.71
N GLU A 94 10.29 0.72 4.54
CA GLU A 94 10.96 1.47 5.60
C GLU A 94 11.42 2.82 5.06
N PRO A 95 11.24 3.93 5.80
CA PRO A 95 11.82 5.20 5.42
C PRO A 95 13.34 5.07 5.32
N MET A 96 13.92 5.56 4.22
CA MET A 96 15.36 5.63 4.10
C MET A 96 15.91 6.59 5.16
N PRO A 97 17.09 6.28 5.74
CA PRO A 97 17.76 7.23 6.61
C PRO A 97 18.01 8.52 5.82
N VAL A 98 17.59 9.66 6.39
CA VAL A 98 17.97 10.96 5.85
C VAL A 98 19.48 11.11 6.04
N CYS A 99 20.25 11.00 4.98
CA CYS A 99 21.64 11.44 5.01
C CYS A 99 21.61 12.97 5.16
N CYS A 100 21.89 13.45 6.37
CA CYS A 100 22.22 14.84 6.63
C CYS A 100 23.59 15.19 6.03
#